data_AF-A0A1F4T6D9-F1
#
_entry.id   AF-A0A1F4T6D9-F1
#
_cell.length_a   1.000
_cell.length_b   1.000
_cell.length_c   1.000
_cell.angle_alpha   90.00
_cell.angle_beta   90.00
_cell.angle_gamma   90.00
#
_symmetry.space_group_name_H-M   'P 1'
#
loop_
_entity.id
_entity.type
_entity.pdbx_description
1 polymer ?
#
loop_
_entity_poly.entity_id
_entity_poly.type
_entity_poly.pdbx_seq_one_letter_code
_entity_poly.pdbx_strand_id
1 'polypeptide(L)'
;MLLVAGVALAEYVAQDPTRYIPNARVLGLGKAYIGLSDDAGAMYSNPAGMAGIEGWQLSSMSGKFLDEYSYLSASGLYATDFGVIGFGFAGTSIGGAFATTIEAASDPDDPIFVVDSSQPVMGNYNNAMVISYANELKKMGYVRLDKLPFADKISIGASVKLFKAALYGDSIVGGDASGYELDLGLTIKPQKWLKIGATGTNVLPAAMGGKLTYASGHTEYYPAVFFLGTSVNLLGKTDSLYKIGENKLIILADYELHPTMKNFPGLMHLGAEWKPIDYIGIRAGIDQDSAGDGNGGLTTVSDMAYGVGLYYGGFRFDYAYHTFAGAPNIDNSFFSLSYAFQPPKIEIPKEAFKLFSPEDKLITFAAQVPVSGEVVDYRVKSLRANGVPVKFNLKGMFATTYDLYIGKNAISIESYADKAFIFGKRPRILRLVTFPDVPIGYWVDKPTSLLAMAGVITGYPDGTFKPEGNITRAEMCSLLIKSMIGVPTADAKAAFKDVSAKHWAAPFIAEAAKKGVVLGYPGNVFKPNGKITRAEGLLMIARFAGIAEEVYLNQFPDIRVNHWAAQRISGAYSAGILEYLKGRGFEPNKQLTRAETVEMLQRTKVVQELLNRDLLNWDSY
;
A
#
# COMPACT_ATOMS: atom_id res chain seq x y z
N MET A 1 -20.67 38.01 25.13
CA MET A 1 -19.85 39.06 25.75
C MET A 1 -19.17 38.44 26.98
N LEU A 2 -18.02 37.80 26.78
CA LEU A 2 -17.14 37.31 27.86
C LEU A 2 -15.79 38.01 27.62
N LEU A 3 -15.31 38.65 28.69
CA LEU A 3 -14.35 39.76 28.67
C LEU A 3 -13.03 39.45 27.94
N VAL A 4 -12.70 40.26 26.94
CA VAL A 4 -11.31 40.60 26.60
C VAL A 4 -11.16 42.09 26.88
N ALA A 5 -10.75 42.42 28.10
CA ALA A 5 -10.38 43.78 28.47
C ALA A 5 -8.87 43.94 28.35
N GLY A 6 -8.45 44.88 27.50
CA GLY A 6 -7.10 45.43 27.45
C GLY A 6 -6.29 45.00 26.22
N VAL A 7 -6.17 45.88 25.22
CA VAL A 7 -4.96 46.71 24.98
C VAL A 7 -5.15 47.50 23.66
N ALA A 8 -5.18 48.83 23.82
CA ALA A 8 -4.85 49.92 22.89
C ALA A 8 -4.71 49.64 21.36
N LEU A 9 -5.84 49.68 20.67
CA LEU A 9 -6.21 50.33 19.40
C LEU A 9 -7.49 49.59 19.01
N ALA A 10 -8.67 50.15 19.35
CA ALA A 10 -9.94 49.44 19.27
C ALA A 10 -10.39 49.23 17.81
N GLU A 11 -9.73 48.31 17.12
CA GLU A 11 -10.37 47.54 16.06
C GLU A 11 -11.35 46.60 16.74
N TYR A 12 -12.64 46.76 16.45
CA TYR A 12 -13.67 45.88 16.98
C TYR A 12 -13.48 44.50 16.34
N VAL A 13 -13.37 43.45 17.15
CA VAL A 13 -13.02 42.10 16.69
C VAL A 13 -14.29 41.26 16.55
N ALA A 14 -14.54 40.76 15.34
CA ALA A 14 -15.63 39.84 15.07
C ALA A 14 -15.29 38.42 15.55
N GLN A 15 -16.27 37.71 16.10
CA GLN A 15 -16.10 36.30 16.48
C GLN A 15 -16.50 35.37 15.34
N ASP A 16 -15.66 34.38 15.06
CA ASP A 16 -15.93 33.35 14.07
C ASP A 16 -16.49 32.08 14.73
N PRO A 17 -17.80 31.78 14.60
CA PRO A 17 -18.41 30.61 15.24
C PRO A 17 -17.89 29.27 14.70
N THR A 18 -17.28 29.22 13.50
CA THR A 18 -16.77 27.95 12.94
C THR A 18 -15.58 27.40 13.73
N ARG A 19 -14.80 28.28 14.37
CA ARG A 19 -13.62 27.90 15.16
C ARG A 19 -13.95 27.17 16.45
N TYR A 20 -15.13 27.44 17.01
CA TYR A 20 -15.53 26.94 18.33
C TYR A 20 -16.49 25.75 18.28
N ILE A 21 -17.10 25.48 17.11
CA ILE A 21 -18.12 24.42 16.97
C ILE A 21 -17.80 23.44 15.80
N PRO A 22 -16.60 22.85 15.73
CA PRO A 22 -16.26 21.93 14.63
C PRO A 22 -17.04 20.60 14.72
N ASN A 23 -16.79 19.80 15.77
CA ASN A 23 -17.57 18.64 16.24
C ASN A 23 -16.99 18.16 17.58
N ALA A 24 -17.68 17.23 18.28
CA ALA A 24 -17.24 16.76 19.59
C ALA A 24 -15.92 15.96 19.52
N ARG A 25 -15.64 15.26 18.43
CA ARG A 25 -14.34 14.56 18.24
C ARG A 25 -13.17 15.54 18.27
N VAL A 26 -13.27 16.67 17.59
CA VAL A 26 -12.23 17.71 17.56
C VAL A 26 -12.02 18.31 18.95
N LEU A 27 -13.11 18.61 19.66
CA LEU A 27 -13.02 19.14 21.02
C LEU A 27 -12.36 18.14 21.99
N GLY A 28 -12.72 16.85 21.92
CA GLY A 28 -12.11 15.80 22.74
C GLY A 28 -10.62 15.54 22.45
N LEU A 29 -10.10 16.07 21.33
CA LEU A 29 -8.68 16.06 20.97
C LEU A 29 -7.95 17.34 21.40
N GLY A 30 -8.57 18.19 22.21
CA GLY A 30 -8.00 19.48 22.60
C GLY A 30 -7.78 20.40 21.41
N LYS A 31 -8.70 20.37 20.42
CA LYS A 31 -8.63 21.10 19.14
C LYS A 31 -7.42 20.77 18.24
N ALA A 32 -6.54 19.85 18.62
CA ALA A 32 -5.43 19.38 17.78
C ALA A 32 -5.95 18.54 16.61
N TYR A 33 -6.25 19.16 15.47
CA TYR A 33 -6.94 18.53 14.36
C TYR A 33 -6.47 18.97 12.96
N ILE A 34 -5.61 19.99 12.86
CA ILE A 34 -5.16 20.60 11.61
C ILE A 34 -4.36 19.61 10.74
N GLY A 35 -3.51 18.79 11.37
CA GLY A 35 -2.77 17.72 10.68
C GLY A 35 -3.60 16.46 10.41
N LEU A 36 -4.65 16.20 11.21
CA LEU A 36 -5.48 15.00 11.10
C LEU A 36 -6.57 15.15 10.03
N SER A 37 -7.49 16.10 10.27
CA SER A 37 -8.56 16.59 9.38
C SER A 37 -9.11 15.53 8.43
N ASP A 38 -9.64 14.43 8.97
CA ASP A 38 -10.02 13.22 8.24
C ASP A 38 -11.53 12.92 8.24
N ASP A 39 -12.35 13.87 8.68
CA ASP A 39 -13.81 13.78 8.66
C ASP A 39 -14.50 15.11 8.30
N ALA A 40 -15.82 15.14 8.36
CA ALA A 40 -16.65 16.31 8.06
C ALA A 40 -16.36 17.56 8.92
N GLY A 41 -15.62 17.44 10.03
CA GLY A 41 -15.11 18.59 10.79
C GLY A 41 -13.95 19.30 10.10
N ALA A 42 -13.25 18.65 9.18
CA ALA A 42 -12.11 19.22 8.44
C ALA A 42 -12.47 20.52 7.73
N MET A 43 -13.72 20.65 7.30
CA MET A 43 -14.25 21.84 6.65
C MET A 43 -14.13 23.12 7.50
N TYR A 44 -14.20 23.00 8.83
CA TYR A 44 -14.10 24.14 9.75
C TYR A 44 -12.68 24.38 10.26
N SER A 45 -11.78 23.40 10.12
CA SER A 45 -10.43 23.44 10.66
C SER A 45 -9.35 23.55 9.58
N ASN A 46 -9.33 22.63 8.62
CA ASN A 46 -8.38 22.60 7.52
C ASN A 46 -9.05 21.98 6.27
N PRO A 47 -9.56 22.80 5.34
CA PRO A 47 -10.30 22.29 4.19
C PRO A 47 -9.49 21.34 3.31
N ALA A 48 -8.15 21.45 3.27
CA ALA A 48 -7.33 20.52 2.49
C ALA A 48 -7.42 19.07 2.99
N GLY A 49 -7.77 18.85 4.26
CA GLY A 49 -8.00 17.52 4.81
C GLY A 49 -9.15 16.77 4.13
N MET A 50 -10.14 17.51 3.60
CA MET A 50 -11.29 16.94 2.88
C MET A 50 -10.88 16.16 1.63
N ALA A 51 -9.75 16.48 1.00
CA ALA A 51 -9.33 15.86 -0.26
C ALA A 51 -9.14 14.33 -0.18
N GLY A 52 -8.88 13.80 1.03
CA GLY A 52 -8.72 12.37 1.27
C GLY A 52 -10.03 11.62 1.56
N ILE A 53 -11.19 12.29 1.50
CA ILE A 53 -12.49 11.70 1.84
C ILE A 53 -13.11 11.09 0.58
N GLU A 54 -13.29 9.76 0.59
CA GLU A 54 -13.72 8.98 -0.58
C GLU A 54 -15.25 8.78 -0.67
N GLY A 55 -16.00 9.12 0.39
CA GLY A 55 -17.44 8.90 0.49
C GLY A 55 -18.16 10.11 1.07
N TRP A 56 -19.48 10.13 0.92
CA TRP A 56 -20.26 11.23 1.50
C TRP A 56 -20.20 11.16 3.02
N GLN A 57 -20.07 12.31 3.67
CA GLN A 57 -20.09 12.37 5.12
C GLN A 57 -21.08 13.42 5.58
N LEU A 58 -21.75 13.15 6.69
CA LEU A 58 -22.60 14.09 7.39
C LEU A 58 -22.14 14.15 8.84
N SER A 59 -22.15 15.34 9.44
CA SER A 59 -21.90 15.50 10.86
C SER A 59 -22.77 16.62 11.40
N SER A 60 -23.24 16.45 12.64
CA SER A 60 -23.98 17.49 13.35
C SER A 60 -23.62 17.49 14.82
N MET A 61 -23.70 18.66 15.43
CA MET A 61 -23.43 18.89 16.83
C MET A 61 -24.34 20.02 17.31
N SER A 62 -25.03 19.84 18.43
CA SER A 62 -25.85 20.88 19.03
C SER A 62 -25.86 20.77 20.55
N GLY A 63 -26.22 21.85 21.22
CA GLY A 63 -26.34 21.87 22.67
C GLY A 63 -26.44 23.29 23.22
N LYS A 64 -26.31 23.38 24.54
CA LYS A 64 -26.33 24.62 25.30
C LYS A 64 -25.15 24.67 26.26
N PHE A 65 -24.61 25.87 26.41
CA PHE A 65 -23.58 26.23 27.38
C PHE A 65 -24.23 27.17 28.41
N LEU A 66 -23.98 26.96 29.71
CA LEU A 66 -24.58 27.74 30.80
C LEU A 66 -26.12 27.86 30.76
N ASP A 67 -26.82 26.88 30.18
CA ASP A 67 -28.28 26.93 29.90
C ASP A 67 -28.79 28.09 29.00
N GLU A 68 -27.94 29.05 28.66
CA GLU A 68 -28.29 30.30 27.94
C GLU A 68 -27.69 30.37 26.52
N TYR A 69 -26.52 29.78 26.30
CA TYR A 69 -25.76 29.90 25.05
C TYR A 69 -25.99 28.66 24.18
N SER A 70 -26.83 28.78 23.16
CA SER A 70 -27.10 27.67 22.24
C SER A 70 -26.07 27.63 21.12
N TYR A 71 -25.58 26.44 20.78
CA TYR A 71 -24.70 26.21 19.64
C TYR A 71 -25.28 25.14 18.71
N LEU A 72 -24.99 25.27 17.42
CA LEU A 72 -25.34 24.30 16.39
C LEU A 72 -24.27 24.30 15.30
N SER A 73 -23.77 23.13 14.94
CA SER A 73 -23.05 22.94 13.68
C SER A 73 -23.58 21.73 12.93
N ALA A 74 -23.54 21.85 11.60
CA ALA A 74 -23.92 20.78 10.69
C ALA A 74 -23.07 20.88 9.43
N SER A 75 -22.44 19.78 9.05
CA SER A 75 -21.60 19.70 7.86
C SER A 75 -21.94 18.50 7.00
N GLY A 76 -21.82 18.68 5.69
CA GLY A 76 -21.99 17.65 4.69
C GLY A 76 -20.87 17.72 3.66
N LEU A 77 -20.25 16.57 3.38
CA LEU A 77 -19.21 16.42 2.38
C LEU A 77 -19.69 15.50 1.27
N TYR A 78 -19.43 15.91 0.04
CA TYR A 78 -19.76 15.19 -1.18
C TYR A 78 -18.49 14.97 -2.00
N ALA A 79 -18.00 13.73 -2.01
CA ALA A 79 -16.84 13.34 -2.79
C ALA A 79 -17.21 13.14 -4.27
N THR A 80 -16.39 13.70 -5.18
CA THR A 80 -16.52 13.57 -6.64
C THR A 80 -15.19 13.12 -7.24
N ASP A 81 -15.20 12.72 -8.51
CA ASP A 81 -13.97 12.37 -9.24
C ASP A 81 -12.98 13.54 -9.39
N PHE A 82 -13.48 14.78 -9.27
CA PHE A 82 -12.71 16.00 -9.47
C PHE A 82 -12.39 16.72 -8.17
N GLY A 83 -12.75 16.19 -6.99
CA GLY A 83 -12.46 16.79 -5.69
C GLY A 83 -13.57 16.54 -4.68
N VAL A 84 -13.49 17.18 -3.52
CA VAL A 84 -14.51 17.07 -2.47
C VAL A 84 -15.13 18.43 -2.25
N ILE A 85 -16.46 18.48 -2.32
CA ILE A 85 -17.26 19.68 -2.06
C ILE A 85 -17.87 19.54 -0.66
N GLY A 86 -17.78 20.60 0.14
CA GLY A 86 -18.35 20.66 1.48
C GLY A 86 -19.36 21.79 1.63
N PHE A 87 -20.43 21.53 2.36
CA PHE A 87 -21.41 22.53 2.81
C PHE A 87 -21.55 22.46 4.33
N GLY A 88 -21.57 23.62 4.97
CA GLY A 88 -21.55 23.74 6.42
C GLY A 88 -22.39 24.87 6.97
N PHE A 89 -22.80 24.68 8.21
CA PHE A 89 -23.39 25.69 9.06
C PHE A 89 -22.72 25.62 10.44
N ALA A 90 -22.38 26.76 11.01
CA ALA A 90 -21.99 26.89 12.42
C ALA A 90 -22.66 28.13 13.00
N GLY A 91 -23.38 27.98 14.10
CA GLY A 91 -24.18 29.04 14.69
C GLY A 91 -24.11 29.04 16.20
N THR A 92 -24.06 30.24 16.76
CA THR A 92 -24.22 30.50 18.19
C THR A 92 -25.37 31.46 18.39
N SER A 93 -26.08 31.33 19.49
CA SER A 93 -27.07 32.31 19.91
C SER A 93 -27.20 32.37 21.41
N ILE A 94 -27.48 33.57 21.90
CA ILE A 94 -27.90 33.83 23.28
C ILE A 94 -29.26 34.49 23.17
N GLY A 95 -30.23 34.00 23.93
CA GLY A 95 -31.57 34.59 23.94
C GLY A 95 -32.19 34.49 25.32
N GLY A 96 -33.11 35.40 25.62
CA GLY A 96 -33.87 35.35 26.86
C GLY A 96 -33.34 36.23 27.99
N ALA A 97 -32.40 37.16 27.72
CA ALA A 97 -32.03 38.17 28.71
C ALA A 97 -33.15 39.20 28.82
N PHE A 98 -33.85 39.23 29.95
CA PHE A 98 -34.85 40.27 30.20
C PHE A 98 -34.16 41.63 30.37
N ALA A 99 -34.84 42.69 29.94
CA ALA A 99 -34.40 44.04 30.27
C ALA A 99 -34.47 44.23 31.79
N THR A 100 -33.39 44.70 32.40
CA THR A 100 -33.40 45.12 33.81
C THR A 100 -33.58 46.62 33.87
N THR A 101 -34.60 47.07 34.60
CA THR A 101 -34.79 48.48 34.95
C THR A 101 -34.32 48.73 36.38
N ILE A 102 -33.99 49.97 36.70
CA ILE A 102 -33.68 50.36 38.08
C ILE A 102 -35.01 50.72 38.75
N GLU A 103 -35.27 50.14 39.93
CA GLU A 103 -36.46 50.44 40.71
C GLU A 103 -36.52 51.93 41.03
N ALA A 104 -37.69 52.55 40.82
CA ALA A 104 -37.85 53.96 41.13
C ALA A 104 -37.63 54.20 42.63
N ALA A 105 -36.78 55.18 42.96
CA ALA A 105 -36.34 55.54 44.32
C ALA A 105 -35.35 54.58 45.01
N SER A 106 -34.63 53.73 44.25
CA SER A 106 -33.45 53.05 44.79
C SER A 106 -32.32 54.05 45.13
N ASP A 107 -31.47 53.69 46.07
CA ASP A 107 -30.25 54.44 46.37
C ASP A 107 -29.37 54.51 45.11
N PRO A 108 -28.91 55.69 44.66
CA PRO A 108 -27.98 55.80 43.53
C PRO A 108 -26.66 55.06 43.75
N ASP A 109 -26.24 54.90 45.01
CA ASP A 109 -25.02 54.18 45.39
C ASP A 109 -25.26 52.67 45.58
N ASP A 110 -26.54 52.22 45.64
CA ASP A 110 -26.97 50.81 45.69
C ASP A 110 -28.28 50.58 44.91
N PRO A 111 -28.23 50.60 43.56
CA PRO A 111 -29.42 50.50 42.73
C PRO A 111 -30.05 49.11 42.79
N ILE A 112 -31.37 49.06 43.02
CA ILE A 112 -32.14 47.82 42.97
C ILE A 112 -32.54 47.58 41.51
N PHE A 113 -32.04 46.48 40.93
CA PHE A 113 -32.38 46.08 39.57
C PHE A 113 -33.60 45.17 39.56
N VAL A 114 -34.64 45.57 38.81
CA VAL A 114 -35.88 44.82 38.65
C VAL A 114 -35.99 44.34 37.21
N VAL A 115 -36.31 43.05 37.06
CA VAL A 115 -36.57 42.45 35.75
C VAL A 115 -37.86 43.04 35.18
N ASP A 116 -37.77 43.75 34.07
CA ASP A 116 -38.93 44.26 33.33
C ASP A 116 -39.39 43.19 32.32
N SER A 117 -40.32 42.34 32.77
CA SER A 117 -40.93 41.30 31.95
C SER A 117 -41.89 41.84 30.87
N SER A 118 -42.16 43.15 30.82
CA SER A 118 -42.99 43.77 29.78
C SER A 118 -42.21 44.11 28.51
N GLN A 119 -40.88 44.15 28.60
CA GLN A 119 -39.98 44.40 27.47
C GLN A 119 -39.63 43.10 26.73
N PRO A 120 -39.47 43.14 25.39
CA PRO A 120 -39.00 41.99 24.63
C PRO A 120 -37.57 41.62 25.06
N VAL A 121 -37.32 40.31 25.18
CA VAL A 121 -36.02 39.77 25.56
C VAL A 121 -34.93 40.21 24.58
N MET A 122 -33.78 40.55 25.12
CA MET A 122 -32.58 40.82 24.35
C MET A 122 -31.86 39.52 24.03
N GLY A 123 -31.16 39.52 22.91
CA GLY A 123 -30.34 38.40 22.50
C GLY A 123 -29.43 38.74 21.33
N ASN A 124 -28.61 37.76 20.98
CA ASN A 124 -27.80 37.82 19.79
C ASN A 124 -27.72 36.46 19.11
N TYR A 125 -27.40 36.49 17.83
CA TYR A 125 -26.95 35.30 17.13
C TYR A 125 -25.77 35.63 16.24
N ASN A 126 -24.95 34.63 15.98
CA ASN A 126 -23.83 34.71 15.05
C ASN A 126 -23.71 33.38 14.31
N ASN A 127 -23.97 33.43 13.00
CA ASN A 127 -24.06 32.27 12.12
C ASN A 127 -23.07 32.40 10.97
N ALA A 128 -22.48 31.27 10.58
CA ALA A 128 -21.61 31.12 9.44
C ALA A 128 -22.12 29.98 8.55
N MET A 129 -22.38 30.28 7.28
CA MET A 129 -22.52 29.26 6.23
C MET A 129 -21.16 29.05 5.57
N VAL A 130 -20.75 27.80 5.38
CA VAL A 130 -19.43 27.45 4.86
C VAL A 130 -19.59 26.65 3.58
N ILE A 131 -18.90 27.08 2.53
CA ILE A 131 -18.81 26.33 1.26
C ILE A 131 -17.35 26.04 1.02
N SER A 132 -17.00 24.77 0.89
CA SER A 132 -15.61 24.34 0.81
C SER A 132 -15.35 23.47 -0.40
N TYR A 133 -14.13 23.54 -0.91
CA TYR A 133 -13.65 22.66 -1.96
C TYR A 133 -12.21 22.26 -1.67
N ALA A 134 -11.90 20.97 -1.88
CA ALA A 134 -10.56 20.45 -1.71
C ALA A 134 -10.22 19.41 -2.77
N ASN A 135 -8.94 19.32 -3.11
CA ASN A 135 -8.45 18.30 -4.03
C ASN A 135 -6.98 17.95 -3.77
N GLU A 136 -6.59 16.75 -4.19
CA GLU A 136 -5.20 16.34 -4.29
C GLU A 136 -4.56 17.01 -5.51
N LEU A 137 -3.34 17.51 -5.36
CA LEU A 137 -2.66 18.29 -6.39
C LEU A 137 -2.51 17.48 -7.70
N LYS A 138 -2.25 16.17 -7.58
CA LYS A 138 -2.17 15.24 -8.73
C LYS A 138 -3.47 15.11 -9.52
N LYS A 139 -4.64 15.28 -8.90
CA LYS A 139 -5.95 15.15 -9.55
C LYS A 139 -6.39 16.44 -10.26
N MET A 140 -5.65 17.54 -10.09
CA MET A 140 -5.94 18.82 -10.76
C MET A 140 -5.46 18.81 -12.22
N GLY A 141 -6.25 18.18 -13.09
CA GLY A 141 -5.89 17.89 -14.49
C GLY A 141 -5.61 19.11 -15.39
N TYR A 142 -6.00 20.32 -14.99
CA TYR A 142 -5.82 21.55 -15.78
C TYR A 142 -4.39 22.09 -15.79
N VAL A 143 -3.52 21.69 -14.85
CA VAL A 143 -2.20 22.31 -14.63
C VAL A 143 -1.02 21.35 -14.93
N ARG A 144 -1.25 20.13 -15.44
CA ARG A 144 -0.22 19.07 -15.65
C ARG A 144 0.75 18.90 -14.46
N LEU A 145 0.24 19.04 -13.24
CA LEU A 145 1.00 18.85 -12.01
C LEU A 145 1.19 17.36 -11.65
N ASP A 146 0.53 16.47 -12.39
CA ASP A 146 0.63 15.00 -12.29
C ASP A 146 2.05 14.46 -12.52
N LYS A 147 2.91 15.24 -13.19
CA LYS A 147 4.31 14.90 -13.44
C LYS A 147 5.25 15.23 -12.28
N LEU A 148 4.80 15.97 -11.26
CA LEU A 148 5.62 16.28 -10.11
C LEU A 148 5.69 15.05 -9.18
N PRO A 149 6.89 14.60 -8.77
CA PRO A 149 7.08 13.36 -8.01
C PRO A 149 6.49 13.39 -6.58
N PHE A 150 5.97 14.54 -6.14
CA PHE A 150 5.38 14.75 -4.82
C PHE A 150 3.91 15.20 -4.88
N ALA A 151 3.31 15.34 -6.07
CA ALA A 151 1.94 15.87 -6.20
C ALA A 151 0.86 14.94 -5.62
N ASP A 152 1.14 13.65 -5.50
CA ASP A 152 0.29 12.67 -4.81
C ASP A 152 0.30 12.80 -3.28
N LYS A 153 1.27 13.54 -2.74
CA LYS A 153 1.43 13.75 -1.30
C LYS A 153 0.86 15.09 -0.83
N ILE A 154 0.41 15.95 -1.73
CA ILE A 154 -0.06 17.30 -1.43
C ILE A 154 -1.56 17.40 -1.72
N SER A 155 -2.30 17.91 -0.75
CA SER A 155 -3.69 18.33 -0.95
C SER A 155 -3.86 19.78 -0.57
N ILE A 156 -4.72 20.46 -1.32
CA ILE A 156 -5.08 21.86 -1.08
C ILE A 156 -6.59 21.98 -0.93
N GLY A 157 -7.03 22.99 -0.19
CA GLY A 157 -8.45 23.26 -0.03
C GLY A 157 -8.70 24.72 0.30
N ALA A 158 -9.92 25.16 0.07
CA ALA A 158 -10.39 26.50 0.37
C ALA A 158 -11.84 26.46 0.87
N SER A 159 -12.17 27.37 1.77
CA SER A 159 -13.51 27.52 2.33
C SER A 159 -13.94 28.98 2.28
N VAL A 160 -15.08 29.25 1.66
CA VAL A 160 -15.74 30.56 1.75
C VAL A 160 -16.74 30.51 2.90
N LYS A 161 -16.64 31.48 3.80
CA LYS A 161 -17.55 31.65 4.94
C LYS A 161 -18.45 32.86 4.70
N LEU A 162 -19.74 32.70 4.90
CA LEU A 162 -20.75 33.76 4.81
C LEU A 162 -21.34 33.96 6.20
N PHE A 163 -21.10 35.12 6.78
CA PHE A 163 -21.52 35.44 8.14
C PHE A 163 -22.81 36.24 8.16
N LYS A 164 -23.67 35.91 9.12
CA LYS A 164 -24.84 36.69 9.50
C LYS A 164 -24.88 36.73 11.03
N ALA A 165 -24.81 37.92 11.58
CA ALA A 165 -24.97 38.16 13.01
C ALA A 165 -26.07 39.17 13.25
N ALA A 166 -26.70 39.13 14.42
CA ALA A 166 -27.54 40.24 14.84
C ALA A 166 -27.57 40.40 16.36
N LEU A 167 -27.73 41.65 16.78
CA LEU A 167 -28.21 42.02 18.10
C LEU A 167 -29.70 42.38 17.98
N TYR A 168 -30.55 41.79 18.81
CA TYR A 168 -31.99 42.05 18.82
C TYR A 168 -32.50 42.25 20.24
N GLY A 169 -33.54 43.07 20.40
CA GLY A 169 -34.04 43.51 21.69
C GLY A 169 -34.68 44.89 21.57
N ASP A 170 -35.37 45.34 22.63
CA ASP A 170 -35.94 46.68 22.63
C ASP A 170 -34.84 47.75 22.46
N SER A 171 -35.16 48.83 21.76
CA SER A 171 -34.23 49.95 21.48
C SER A 171 -32.98 49.62 20.62
N ILE A 172 -32.82 48.40 20.09
CA ILE A 172 -31.73 48.06 19.16
C ILE A 172 -32.12 48.42 17.72
N VAL A 173 -31.41 49.39 17.13
CA VAL A 173 -31.58 49.79 15.72
C VAL A 173 -30.31 49.49 14.93
N GLY A 174 -30.46 48.82 13.78
CA GLY A 174 -29.32 48.50 12.91
C GLY A 174 -28.40 47.39 13.43
N GLY A 175 -28.91 46.51 14.30
CA GLY A 175 -28.16 45.41 14.91
C GLY A 175 -27.87 44.24 13.98
N ASP A 176 -28.49 44.16 12.79
CA ASP A 176 -28.18 43.16 11.77
C ASP A 176 -26.82 43.40 11.11
N ALA A 177 -26.03 42.35 10.98
CA ALA A 177 -24.74 42.40 10.33
C ALA A 177 -24.51 41.25 9.35
N SER A 178 -23.68 41.49 8.34
CA SER A 178 -23.25 40.46 7.39
C SER A 178 -21.80 40.67 6.98
N GLY A 179 -21.13 39.58 6.62
CA GLY A 179 -19.74 39.60 6.18
C GLY A 179 -19.38 38.30 5.48
N TYR A 180 -18.16 38.22 4.96
CA TYR A 180 -17.64 36.99 4.37
C TYR A 180 -16.12 36.87 4.53
N GLU A 181 -15.64 35.64 4.54
CA GLU A 181 -14.24 35.28 4.69
C GLU A 181 -13.80 34.12 3.82
N LEU A 182 -12.49 33.93 3.75
CA LEU A 182 -11.81 32.84 3.10
C LEU A 182 -10.88 32.12 4.09
N ASP A 183 -10.94 30.79 4.11
CA ASP A 183 -9.94 29.94 4.73
C ASP A 183 -9.19 29.17 3.64
N LEU A 184 -7.88 28.99 3.82
CA LEU A 184 -7.00 28.26 2.90
C LEU A 184 -6.26 27.16 3.65
N GLY A 185 -6.37 25.94 3.13
CA GLY A 185 -5.77 24.74 3.71
C GLY A 185 -4.70 24.11 2.82
N LEU A 186 -3.72 23.48 3.48
CA LEU A 186 -2.69 22.63 2.88
C LEU A 186 -2.52 21.38 3.75
N THR A 187 -2.39 20.21 3.12
CA THR A 187 -1.88 19.01 3.81
C THR A 187 -0.80 18.33 2.99
N ILE A 188 0.21 17.80 3.68
CA ILE A 188 1.33 17.06 3.09
C ILE A 188 1.46 15.72 3.82
N LYS A 189 1.62 14.64 3.06
CA LYS A 189 1.82 13.27 3.55
C LYS A 189 3.22 12.78 3.19
N PRO A 190 4.28 13.25 3.87
CA PRO A 190 5.66 12.87 3.53
C PRO A 190 5.89 11.36 3.67
N GLN A 191 5.28 10.75 4.68
CA GLN A 191 5.30 9.32 4.99
C GLN A 191 3.88 8.82 5.24
N LYS A 192 3.68 7.50 5.17
CA LYS A 192 2.36 6.89 5.41
C LYS A 192 1.84 7.13 6.83
N TRP A 193 2.73 7.19 7.80
CA TRP A 193 2.42 7.38 9.23
C TRP A 193 2.45 8.84 9.70
N LEU A 194 2.81 9.78 8.83
CA LEU A 194 2.97 11.20 9.17
C LEU A 194 2.15 12.09 8.22
N LYS A 195 1.29 12.93 8.78
CA LYS A 195 0.66 14.04 8.08
C LYS A 195 1.09 15.36 8.70
N ILE A 196 1.29 16.36 7.85
CA ILE A 196 1.54 17.74 8.23
C ILE A 196 0.44 18.59 7.58
N GLY A 197 -0.22 19.43 8.37
CA GLY A 197 -1.26 20.34 7.91
C GLY A 197 -0.85 21.79 8.15
N ALA A 198 -1.30 22.69 7.30
CA ALA A 198 -1.26 24.12 7.56
C ALA A 198 -2.58 24.75 7.13
N THR A 199 -3.03 25.77 7.85
CA THR A 199 -4.25 26.50 7.50
C THR A 199 -4.10 27.96 7.83
N GLY A 200 -4.48 28.84 6.91
CA GLY A 200 -4.78 30.23 7.21
C GLY A 200 -6.28 30.40 7.27
N THR A 201 -6.83 30.82 8.41
CA THR A 201 -8.25 31.13 8.57
C THR A 201 -8.46 32.63 8.58
N ASN A 202 -9.56 33.10 8.01
CA ASN A 202 -9.88 34.53 7.90
C ASN A 202 -8.76 35.32 7.20
N VAL A 203 -8.39 34.88 5.99
CA VAL A 203 -7.23 35.44 5.29
C VAL A 203 -7.57 36.64 4.40
N LEU A 204 -8.84 37.03 4.27
CA LEU A 204 -9.19 38.16 3.41
C LEU A 204 -8.80 39.49 4.07
N PRO A 205 -8.15 40.40 3.32
CA PRO A 205 -8.01 41.78 3.76
C PRO A 205 -9.37 42.47 3.89
N ALA A 206 -9.50 43.38 4.86
CA ALA A 206 -10.69 44.21 5.12
C ALA A 206 -11.32 44.93 3.89
N ALA A 207 -10.50 45.20 2.86
CA ALA A 207 -10.92 45.84 1.63
C ALA A 207 -11.62 44.88 0.65
N MET A 208 -11.34 43.58 0.75
CA MET A 208 -11.86 42.53 -0.13
C MET A 208 -12.89 41.63 0.55
N GLY A 209 -13.06 41.77 1.87
CA GLY A 209 -13.81 40.88 2.75
C GLY A 209 -13.29 41.05 4.17
N GLY A 210 -13.37 40.02 5.01
CA GLY A 210 -12.67 39.99 6.32
C GLY A 210 -13.17 40.97 7.37
N LYS A 211 -14.40 41.45 7.18
CA LYS A 211 -15.12 42.27 8.14
C LYS A 211 -16.60 41.92 8.17
N LEU A 212 -17.19 42.06 9.34
CA LEU A 212 -18.61 42.03 9.60
C LEU A 212 -19.13 43.47 9.60
N THR A 213 -20.12 43.78 8.77
CA THR A 213 -20.69 45.14 8.66
C THR A 213 -22.11 45.14 9.16
N TYR A 214 -22.38 45.97 10.17
CA TYR A 214 -23.71 46.18 10.76
C TYR A 214 -24.50 47.19 9.93
N ALA A 215 -25.83 47.08 9.97
CA ALA A 215 -26.74 48.01 9.31
C ALA A 215 -26.61 49.45 9.86
N SER A 216 -26.09 49.61 11.08
CA SER A 216 -25.70 50.91 11.66
C SER A 216 -24.47 51.55 10.98
N GLY A 217 -23.78 50.83 10.09
CA GLY A 217 -22.52 51.25 9.47
C GLY A 217 -21.27 50.88 10.28
N HIS A 218 -21.44 50.32 11.47
CA HIS A 218 -20.34 49.81 12.29
C HIS A 218 -19.69 48.58 11.66
N THR A 219 -18.37 48.43 11.83
CA THR A 219 -17.62 47.29 11.28
C THR A 219 -16.74 46.63 12.33
N GLU A 220 -16.77 45.31 12.35
CA GLU A 220 -15.88 44.45 13.13
C GLU A 220 -15.00 43.62 12.20
N TYR A 221 -13.75 43.36 12.56
CA TYR A 221 -12.78 42.66 11.73
C TYR A 221 -12.56 41.24 12.20
N TYR A 222 -12.46 40.30 11.26
CA TYR A 222 -12.08 38.92 11.59
C TYR A 222 -10.55 38.84 11.62
N PRO A 223 -9.93 38.50 12.77
CA PRO A 223 -8.48 38.39 12.85
C PRO A 223 -8.04 37.14 12.09
N ALA A 224 -6.95 37.29 11.31
CA ALA A 224 -6.35 36.17 10.61
C ALA A 224 -5.64 35.25 11.60
N VAL A 225 -5.81 33.94 11.44
CA VAL A 225 -5.18 32.93 12.29
C VAL A 225 -4.46 31.92 11.42
N PHE A 226 -3.22 31.60 11.79
CA PHE A 226 -2.41 30.61 11.10
C PHE A 226 -2.18 29.41 12.00
N PHE A 227 -2.41 28.24 11.42
CA PHE A 227 -2.20 26.96 12.08
C PHE A 227 -1.13 26.16 11.36
N LEU A 228 -0.28 25.51 12.15
CA LEU A 228 0.60 24.43 11.70
C LEU A 228 0.32 23.20 12.55
N GLY A 229 0.03 22.07 11.91
CA GLY A 229 -0.40 20.86 12.60
C GLY A 229 0.31 19.61 12.15
N THR A 230 0.40 18.64 13.05
CA THR A 230 1.01 17.34 12.79
C THR A 230 0.13 16.21 13.30
N SER A 231 0.09 15.12 12.54
CA SER A 231 -0.59 13.88 12.93
C SER A 231 0.34 12.70 12.71
N VAL A 232 0.64 11.99 13.79
CA VAL A 232 1.48 10.79 13.79
C VAL A 232 0.62 9.58 14.10
N ASN A 233 0.49 8.67 13.14
CA ASN A 233 -0.13 7.37 13.36
C ASN A 233 0.91 6.42 13.98
N LEU A 234 0.94 6.39 15.31
CA LEU A 234 1.97 5.68 16.07
C LEU A 234 1.77 4.15 16.01
N LEU A 235 0.54 3.69 16.26
CA LEU A 235 0.17 2.26 16.23
C LEU A 235 -0.99 2.04 15.25
N GLY A 236 -1.00 0.92 14.52
CA GLY A 236 -2.10 0.56 13.61
C GLY A 236 -1.76 -0.60 12.68
N LYS A 237 -2.75 -1.22 12.04
CA LYS A 237 -2.53 -2.30 11.05
C LYS A 237 -1.81 -1.82 9.80
N THR A 238 -2.20 -0.64 9.32
CA THR A 238 -1.73 -0.05 8.06
C THR A 238 -1.31 1.39 8.29
N ASP A 239 -0.34 1.85 7.50
CA ASP A 239 0.11 3.24 7.46
C ASP A 239 0.46 3.83 8.84
N SER A 240 1.04 3.01 9.72
CA SER A 240 1.49 3.34 11.07
C SER A 240 2.99 3.18 11.21
N LEU A 241 3.57 3.84 12.23
CA LEU A 241 4.99 3.71 12.56
C LEU A 241 5.29 2.30 13.10
N TYR A 242 4.42 1.77 13.96
CA TYR A 242 4.48 0.39 14.46
C TYR A 242 3.20 -0.38 14.14
N LYS A 243 3.36 -1.57 13.57
CA LYS A 243 2.26 -2.46 13.17
C LYS A 243 1.99 -3.52 14.24
N ILE A 244 1.09 -3.22 15.19
CA ILE A 244 0.82 -4.07 16.34
C ILE A 244 -0.69 -4.27 16.52
N GLY A 245 -1.15 -5.47 16.18
CA GLY A 245 -2.53 -5.91 16.41
C GLY A 245 -3.58 -5.04 15.72
N GLU A 246 -4.77 -5.04 16.32
CA GLU A 246 -5.96 -4.31 15.85
C GLU A 246 -6.02 -2.87 16.38
N ASN A 247 -5.15 -2.53 17.33
CA ASN A 247 -5.13 -1.24 18.01
C ASN A 247 -4.66 -0.11 17.08
N LYS A 248 -5.30 1.06 17.14
CA LYS A 248 -4.85 2.28 16.47
C LYS A 248 -4.55 3.38 17.49
N LEU A 249 -3.40 4.03 17.39
CA LEU A 249 -3.03 5.17 18.25
C LEU A 249 -2.50 6.31 17.39
N ILE A 250 -3.16 7.46 17.45
CA ILE A 250 -2.75 8.69 16.76
C ILE A 250 -2.37 9.73 17.82
N ILE A 251 -1.26 10.43 17.58
CA ILE A 251 -0.82 11.58 18.37
C ILE A 251 -0.81 12.82 17.48
N LEU A 252 -1.28 13.93 18.04
CA LEU A 252 -1.56 15.19 17.34
C LEU A 252 -0.89 16.34 18.09
N ALA A 253 -0.35 17.29 17.33
CA ALA A 253 0.19 18.53 17.87
C ALA A 253 0.02 19.64 16.83
N ASP A 254 -0.66 20.70 17.23
CA ASP A 254 -0.88 21.90 16.43
C ASP A 254 -0.43 23.16 17.17
N TYR A 255 -0.04 24.16 16.39
CA TYR A 255 0.39 25.46 16.86
C TYR A 255 -0.40 26.56 16.15
N GLU A 256 -0.91 27.51 16.92
CA GLU A 256 -1.80 28.58 16.49
C GLU A 256 -1.13 29.95 16.67
N LEU A 257 -1.22 30.76 15.62
CA LEU A 257 -0.59 32.08 15.51
C LEU A 257 -1.58 33.15 15.06
N HIS A 258 -1.52 34.31 15.69
CA HIS A 258 -2.40 35.45 15.42
C HIS A 258 -1.61 36.67 14.92
N PRO A 259 -1.18 36.70 13.64
CA PRO A 259 -0.28 37.74 13.15
C PRO A 259 -0.89 39.14 13.11
N THR A 260 -2.22 39.25 13.09
CA THR A 260 -2.93 40.54 13.09
C THR A 260 -3.21 41.07 14.50
N MET A 261 -3.01 40.26 15.54
CA MET A 261 -3.22 40.68 16.93
C MET A 261 -1.89 40.90 17.66
N LYS A 262 -1.60 42.15 18.00
CA LYS A 262 -0.38 42.53 18.70
C LYS A 262 -0.36 41.93 20.11
N ASN A 263 0.77 41.37 20.51
CA ASN A 263 0.99 40.75 21.84
C ASN A 263 0.08 39.55 22.16
N PHE A 264 -0.62 38.99 21.18
CA PHE A 264 -1.38 37.76 21.38
C PHE A 264 -0.42 36.56 21.43
N PRO A 265 -0.47 35.71 22.47
CA PRO A 265 0.45 34.59 22.60
C PRO A 265 0.18 33.51 21.53
N GLY A 266 1.24 32.80 21.12
CA GLY A 266 1.05 31.57 20.35
C GLY A 266 0.45 30.49 21.24
N LEU A 267 -0.49 29.72 20.70
CA LEU A 267 -1.22 28.69 21.44
C LEU A 267 -0.85 27.29 20.92
N MET A 268 -0.74 26.32 21.82
CA MET A 268 -0.48 24.93 21.50
C MET A 268 -1.69 24.05 21.77
N HIS A 269 -1.96 23.14 20.83
CA HIS A 269 -3.04 22.16 20.93
C HIS A 269 -2.44 20.77 20.80
N LEU A 270 -2.65 19.92 21.79
CA LEU A 270 -2.13 18.55 21.83
C LEU A 270 -3.28 17.57 21.96
N GLY A 271 -3.21 16.45 21.23
CA GLY A 271 -4.28 15.45 21.22
C GLY A 271 -3.79 14.04 21.02
N ALA A 272 -4.54 13.07 21.53
CA ALA A 272 -4.34 11.66 21.27
C ALA A 272 -5.67 10.96 21.01
N GLU A 273 -5.74 10.11 19.98
CA GLU A 273 -6.87 9.22 19.73
C GLU A 273 -6.39 7.77 19.78
N TRP A 274 -6.91 7.00 20.74
CA TRP A 274 -6.66 5.58 20.85
C TRP A 274 -7.93 4.79 20.55
N LYS A 275 -7.85 3.91 19.55
CA LYS A 275 -8.88 2.92 19.25
C LYS A 275 -8.36 1.53 19.65
N PRO A 276 -8.72 1.00 20.82
CA PRO A 276 -8.34 -0.37 21.20
C PRO A 276 -8.99 -1.43 20.30
N ILE A 277 -10.18 -1.10 19.77
CA ILE A 277 -10.93 -1.90 18.80
C ILE A 277 -11.61 -0.96 17.81
N ASP A 278 -12.03 -1.46 16.65
CA ASP A 278 -12.60 -0.62 15.58
C ASP A 278 -13.87 0.16 16.00
N TYR A 279 -14.60 -0.35 16.99
CA TYR A 279 -15.88 0.19 17.46
C TYR A 279 -15.78 1.26 18.55
N ILE A 280 -14.60 1.46 19.16
CA ILE A 280 -14.42 2.40 20.28
C ILE A 280 -13.19 3.26 20.02
N GLY A 281 -13.33 4.57 20.26
CA GLY A 281 -12.24 5.53 20.30
C GLY A 281 -12.23 6.25 21.65
N ILE A 282 -11.04 6.42 22.23
CA ILE A 282 -10.81 7.14 23.47
C ILE A 282 -9.88 8.30 23.13
N ARG A 283 -10.20 9.49 23.63
CA ARG A 283 -9.49 10.72 23.32
C ARG A 283 -9.11 11.47 24.59
N ALA A 284 -7.96 12.10 24.52
CA ALA A 284 -7.51 13.07 25.49
C ALA A 284 -6.78 14.19 24.75
N GLY A 285 -6.88 15.41 25.26
CA GLY A 285 -6.19 16.56 24.70
C GLY A 285 -5.97 17.68 25.70
N ILE A 286 -5.09 18.60 25.30
CA ILE A 286 -4.76 19.84 25.98
C ILE A 286 -4.91 20.94 24.94
N ASP A 287 -5.84 21.86 25.21
CA ASP A 287 -6.14 23.03 24.38
C ASP A 287 -5.63 24.27 25.13
N GLN A 288 -4.74 25.05 24.52
CA GLN A 288 -4.23 26.25 25.17
C GLN A 288 -5.05 27.46 24.69
N ASP A 289 -5.56 28.26 25.62
CA ASP A 289 -6.27 29.51 25.32
C ASP A 289 -5.52 30.71 25.91
N SER A 290 -5.82 31.90 25.41
CA SER A 290 -5.33 33.17 25.95
C SER A 290 -6.10 33.55 27.21
N ALA A 291 -5.41 34.11 28.19
CA ALA A 291 -6.00 34.67 29.40
C ALA A 291 -5.31 35.99 29.77
N GLY A 292 -5.98 36.86 30.53
CA GLY A 292 -5.32 38.05 31.08
C GLY A 292 -4.26 37.68 32.12
N ASP A 293 -3.11 38.33 32.09
CA ASP A 293 -2.01 38.09 33.05
C ASP A 293 -2.16 38.87 34.37
N GLY A 294 -3.26 39.62 34.53
CA GLY A 294 -3.53 40.48 35.70
C GLY A 294 -2.79 41.83 35.70
N ASN A 295 -1.84 42.05 34.79
CA ASN A 295 -1.04 43.27 34.65
C ASN A 295 -1.33 44.03 33.34
N GLY A 296 -2.46 43.72 32.69
CA GLY A 296 -2.86 44.33 31.42
C GLY A 296 -2.19 43.70 30.19
N GLY A 297 -1.52 42.56 30.34
CA GLY A 297 -1.02 41.72 29.25
C GLY A 297 -1.81 40.42 29.09
N LEU A 298 -1.36 39.59 28.14
CA LEU A 298 -1.92 38.26 27.88
C LEU A 298 -0.93 37.18 28.30
N THR A 299 -1.46 36.14 28.92
CA THR A 299 -0.81 34.87 29.20
C THR A 299 -1.62 33.74 28.56
N THR A 300 -1.25 32.51 28.84
CA THR A 300 -1.94 31.31 28.35
C THR A 300 -2.42 30.44 29.49
N VAL A 301 -3.60 29.84 29.32
CA VAL A 301 -4.17 28.81 30.20
C VAL A 301 -4.36 27.53 29.42
N SER A 302 -4.41 26.39 30.12
CA SER A 302 -4.58 25.08 29.50
C SER A 302 -5.89 24.43 29.92
N ASP A 303 -6.66 24.07 28.91
CA ASP A 303 -7.95 23.43 28.98
C ASP A 303 -7.79 21.94 28.67
N MET A 304 -8.20 21.09 29.61
CA MET A 304 -8.17 19.65 29.45
C MET A 304 -9.39 19.18 28.68
N ALA A 305 -9.18 18.26 27.74
CA ALA A 305 -10.24 17.65 26.97
C ALA A 305 -10.17 16.12 27.05
N TYR A 306 -11.34 15.49 27.13
CA TYR A 306 -11.50 14.05 27.09
C TYR A 306 -12.64 13.70 26.16
N GLY A 307 -12.62 12.52 25.55
CA GLY A 307 -13.72 12.10 24.70
C GLY A 307 -13.79 10.62 24.45
N VAL A 308 -14.99 10.18 24.06
CA VAL A 308 -15.27 8.80 23.65
C VAL A 308 -16.03 8.82 22.34
N GLY A 309 -15.62 7.97 21.41
CA GLY A 309 -16.29 7.74 20.12
C GLY A 309 -16.79 6.31 20.03
N LEU A 310 -18.05 6.13 19.63
CA LEU A 310 -18.66 4.85 19.32
C LEU A 310 -18.90 4.74 17.82
N TYR A 311 -18.47 3.65 17.20
CA TYR A 311 -18.52 3.46 15.75
C TYR A 311 -19.38 2.23 15.42
N TYR A 312 -20.37 2.38 14.55
CA TYR A 312 -21.20 1.25 14.11
C TYR A 312 -21.84 1.52 12.74
N GLY A 313 -21.61 0.64 11.77
CA GLY A 313 -22.31 0.68 10.47
C GLY A 313 -22.20 2.01 9.72
N GLY A 314 -21.05 2.69 9.80
CA GLY A 314 -20.84 4.03 9.21
C GLY A 314 -21.29 5.20 10.09
N PHE A 315 -22.10 4.94 11.13
CA PHE A 315 -22.41 5.93 12.16
C PHE A 315 -21.25 6.07 13.16
N ARG A 316 -21.07 7.31 13.63
CA ARG A 316 -20.17 7.65 14.72
C ARG A 316 -20.89 8.58 15.68
N PHE A 317 -20.93 8.18 16.95
CA PHE A 317 -21.35 9.05 18.05
C PHE A 317 -20.11 9.48 18.82
N ASP A 318 -19.89 10.78 18.98
CA ASP A 318 -18.78 11.31 19.75
C ASP A 318 -19.30 12.12 20.93
N TYR A 319 -18.76 11.81 22.10
CA TYR A 319 -18.87 12.61 23.31
C TYR A 319 -17.52 13.25 23.60
N ALA A 320 -17.53 14.52 24.01
CA ALA A 320 -16.38 15.20 24.56
C ALA A 320 -16.74 16.00 25.81
N TYR A 321 -15.82 15.99 26.75
CA TYR A 321 -15.80 16.86 27.91
C TYR A 321 -14.59 17.77 27.78
N HIS A 322 -14.81 19.09 27.76
CA HIS A 322 -13.74 20.08 27.59
C HIS A 322 -13.87 21.13 28.69
N THR A 323 -12.82 21.31 29.48
CA THR A 323 -12.82 22.25 30.62
C THR A 323 -12.43 23.65 30.14
N PHE A 324 -12.96 24.70 30.76
CA PHE A 324 -12.49 26.05 30.52
C PHE A 324 -11.86 26.60 31.80
N ALA A 325 -10.53 26.70 31.84
CA ALA A 325 -9.79 27.18 33.00
C ALA A 325 -10.16 28.62 33.38
N GLY A 326 -10.53 29.44 32.40
CA GLY A 326 -11.06 30.79 32.62
C GLY A 326 -12.48 30.82 33.24
N ALA A 327 -13.17 29.68 33.28
CA ALA A 327 -14.52 29.54 33.83
C ALA A 327 -14.71 28.15 34.48
N PRO A 328 -14.06 27.88 35.63
CA PRO A 328 -13.89 26.53 36.19
C PRO A 328 -15.18 25.88 36.72
N ASN A 329 -16.29 26.62 36.79
CA ASN A 329 -17.58 26.13 37.28
C ASN A 329 -18.57 25.79 36.15
N ILE A 330 -18.09 25.71 34.91
CA ILE A 330 -18.93 25.41 33.75
C ILE A 330 -18.66 23.98 33.27
N ASP A 331 -19.64 23.11 33.48
CA ASP A 331 -19.63 21.74 32.96
C ASP A 331 -19.95 21.75 31.46
N ASN A 332 -19.01 21.32 30.60
CA ASN A 332 -19.16 21.43 29.15
C ASN A 332 -19.05 20.08 28.44
N SER A 333 -20.22 19.46 28.32
CA SER A 333 -20.45 18.21 27.61
C SER A 333 -20.91 18.48 26.19
N PHE A 334 -20.17 17.96 25.22
CA PHE A 334 -20.41 18.13 23.79
C PHE A 334 -20.73 16.78 23.13
N PHE A 335 -21.70 16.78 22.24
CA PHE A 335 -22.14 15.60 21.51
C PHE A 335 -22.17 15.87 20.02
N SER A 336 -21.65 14.94 19.23
CA SER A 336 -21.83 14.96 17.79
C SER A 336 -22.24 13.60 17.23
N LEU A 337 -23.12 13.63 16.25
CA LEU A 337 -23.50 12.47 15.46
C LEU A 337 -23.00 12.66 14.03
N SER A 338 -22.24 11.69 13.55
CA SER A 338 -21.72 11.67 12.18
C SER A 338 -22.11 10.37 11.47
N TYR A 339 -22.27 10.45 10.16
CA TYR A 339 -22.43 9.30 9.29
C TYR A 339 -21.48 9.42 8.11
N ALA A 340 -20.64 8.41 7.90
CA ALA A 340 -19.81 8.30 6.72
C ALA A 340 -20.38 7.21 5.82
N PHE A 341 -20.92 7.62 4.67
CA PHE A 341 -21.28 6.70 3.61
C PHE A 341 -20.00 6.05 3.11
N GLN A 342 -19.83 4.77 3.40
CA GLN A 342 -18.79 3.99 2.76
C GLN A 342 -19.30 3.70 1.34
N PRO A 343 -18.67 4.24 0.28
CA PRO A 343 -18.98 3.77 -1.05
C PRO A 343 -18.83 2.25 -1.03
N PRO A 344 -19.68 1.48 -1.73
CA PRO A 344 -19.50 0.05 -1.84
C PRO A 344 -18.05 -0.15 -2.28
N LYS A 345 -17.25 -0.81 -1.44
CA LYS A 345 -15.88 -1.18 -1.82
C LYS A 345 -16.05 -1.87 -3.16
N ILE A 346 -15.54 -1.26 -4.21
CA ILE A 346 -15.44 -1.94 -5.49
C ILE A 346 -14.44 -3.04 -5.21
N GLU A 347 -14.93 -4.21 -4.80
CA GLU A 347 -14.14 -5.42 -4.82
C GLU A 347 -13.70 -5.54 -6.26
N ILE A 348 -12.42 -5.29 -6.51
CA ILE A 348 -11.77 -5.77 -7.72
C ILE A 348 -11.93 -7.29 -7.59
N PRO A 349 -12.78 -7.93 -8.43
CA PRO A 349 -12.97 -9.36 -8.35
C PRO A 349 -11.60 -9.98 -8.49
N LYS A 350 -11.35 -10.99 -7.65
CA LYS A 350 -10.04 -11.65 -7.55
C LYS A 350 -9.53 -12.12 -8.92
N GLU A 351 -10.40 -12.31 -9.92
CA GLU A 351 -10.06 -12.56 -11.31
C GLU A 351 -11.05 -11.86 -12.27
N ALA A 352 -10.56 -10.99 -13.17
CA ALA A 352 -11.39 -10.36 -14.21
C ALA A 352 -11.55 -11.23 -15.48
N PHE A 353 -10.64 -12.18 -15.67
CA PHE A 353 -10.69 -13.19 -16.72
C PHE A 353 -10.08 -14.51 -16.24
N LYS A 354 -10.58 -15.62 -16.78
CA LYS A 354 -10.01 -16.96 -16.65
C LYS A 354 -9.11 -17.22 -17.86
N LEU A 355 -7.92 -17.77 -17.60
CA LEU A 355 -6.98 -18.18 -18.65
C LEU A 355 -7.04 -19.70 -18.76
N PHE A 356 -7.37 -20.21 -19.94
CA PHE A 356 -7.42 -21.65 -20.22
C PHE A 356 -6.10 -22.16 -20.80
N SER A 357 -5.40 -21.33 -21.56
CA SER A 357 -4.07 -21.62 -22.07
C SER A 357 -3.29 -20.33 -22.26
N PRO A 358 -1.95 -20.33 -22.07
CA PRO A 358 -1.17 -21.42 -21.49
C PRO A 358 -1.29 -21.48 -19.97
N GLU A 359 -1.05 -22.66 -19.41
CA GLU A 359 -0.79 -22.81 -17.97
C GLU A 359 0.51 -22.08 -17.59
N ASP A 360 0.56 -21.54 -16.37
CA ASP A 360 1.81 -20.97 -15.86
C ASP A 360 2.84 -22.09 -15.64
N LYS A 361 4.11 -21.79 -15.93
CA LYS A 361 5.25 -22.73 -15.89
C LYS A 361 5.18 -23.85 -16.94
N LEU A 362 4.56 -23.59 -18.08
CA LEU A 362 4.49 -24.53 -19.20
C LEU A 362 5.88 -24.81 -19.78
N ILE A 363 6.24 -26.08 -19.93
CA ILE A 363 7.44 -26.52 -20.67
C ILE A 363 6.98 -27.16 -21.98
N THR A 364 7.45 -26.65 -23.12
CA THR A 364 6.97 -27.08 -24.44
C THR A 364 8.07 -27.10 -25.50
N PHE A 365 7.86 -27.88 -26.56
CA PHE A 365 8.66 -27.83 -27.79
C PHE A 365 8.03 -26.94 -28.87
N ALA A 366 6.76 -26.56 -28.70
CA ALA A 366 6.01 -25.82 -29.70
C ALA A 366 6.62 -24.43 -29.92
N ALA A 367 6.72 -24.03 -31.19
CA ALA A 367 7.16 -22.68 -31.56
C ALA A 367 6.10 -21.61 -31.27
N GLN A 368 4.85 -22.04 -31.11
CA GLN A 368 3.69 -21.20 -30.87
C GLN A 368 2.88 -21.77 -29.71
N VAL A 369 2.23 -20.89 -28.96
CA VAL A 369 1.33 -21.27 -27.88
C VAL A 369 -0.03 -20.57 -28.03
N PRO A 370 -1.15 -21.31 -27.88
CA PRO A 370 -2.46 -20.66 -27.83
C PRO A 370 -2.61 -19.91 -26.51
N VAL A 371 -3.04 -18.66 -26.60
CA VAL A 371 -3.47 -17.83 -25.49
C VAL A 371 -4.99 -17.72 -25.57
N SER A 372 -5.68 -18.43 -24.69
CA SER A 372 -7.15 -18.50 -24.71
C SER A 372 -7.73 -18.42 -23.31
N GLY A 373 -8.96 -17.93 -23.23
CA GLY A 373 -9.63 -17.71 -21.96
C GLY A 373 -11.02 -17.11 -22.11
N GLU A 374 -11.57 -16.72 -20.98
CA GLU A 374 -12.91 -16.15 -20.86
C GLU A 374 -12.85 -14.92 -19.94
N VAL A 375 -13.29 -13.79 -20.44
CA VAL A 375 -13.56 -12.59 -19.64
C VAL A 375 -14.82 -12.85 -18.81
N VAL A 376 -14.69 -12.79 -17.49
CA VAL A 376 -15.79 -13.06 -16.54
C VAL A 376 -16.32 -11.80 -15.86
N ASP A 377 -15.62 -10.66 -16.00
CA ASP A 377 -16.05 -9.36 -15.48
C ASP A 377 -16.57 -8.46 -16.61
N TYR A 378 -17.84 -8.05 -16.51
CA TYR A 378 -18.55 -7.22 -17.49
C TYR A 378 -17.94 -5.82 -17.70
N ARG A 379 -17.10 -5.37 -16.77
CA ARG A 379 -16.41 -4.07 -16.83
C ARG A 379 -15.20 -4.09 -17.75
N VAL A 380 -14.64 -5.26 -18.04
CA VAL A 380 -13.54 -5.40 -18.99
C VAL A 380 -14.04 -4.99 -20.37
N LYS A 381 -13.49 -3.90 -20.90
CA LYS A 381 -13.79 -3.37 -22.25
C LYS A 381 -12.72 -3.74 -23.26
N SER A 382 -11.48 -3.94 -22.82
CA SER A 382 -10.39 -4.40 -23.69
C SER A 382 -9.44 -5.33 -22.96
N LEU A 383 -8.81 -6.22 -23.75
CA LEU A 383 -7.79 -7.16 -23.30
C LEU A 383 -6.55 -6.98 -24.17
N ARG A 384 -5.36 -7.11 -23.58
CA ARG A 384 -4.08 -7.02 -24.28
C ARG A 384 -3.20 -8.19 -23.91
N ALA A 385 -2.49 -8.77 -24.87
CA ALA A 385 -1.45 -9.77 -24.68
C ALA A 385 -0.11 -9.18 -25.13
N ASN A 386 0.85 -9.03 -24.23
CA ASN A 386 2.11 -8.32 -24.45
C ASN A 386 1.92 -6.94 -25.11
N GLY A 387 0.90 -6.20 -24.64
CA GLY A 387 0.52 -4.88 -25.17
C GLY A 387 -0.31 -4.92 -26.46
N VAL A 388 -0.41 -6.06 -27.14
CA VAL A 388 -1.20 -6.22 -28.37
C VAL A 388 -2.67 -6.47 -28.05
N PRO A 389 -3.63 -5.70 -28.62
CA PRO A 389 -5.05 -5.91 -28.38
C PRO A 389 -5.53 -7.31 -28.76
N VAL A 390 -6.29 -7.95 -27.87
CA VAL A 390 -6.94 -9.25 -28.10
C VAL A 390 -8.45 -9.05 -28.07
N LYS A 391 -9.13 -9.48 -29.13
CA LYS A 391 -10.59 -9.43 -29.21
C LYS A 391 -11.21 -10.60 -28.45
N PHE A 392 -12.28 -10.33 -27.74
CA PHE A 392 -13.18 -11.35 -27.18
C PHE A 392 -14.57 -11.20 -27.79
N ASN A 393 -15.32 -12.30 -27.86
CA ASN A 393 -16.68 -12.31 -28.39
C ASN A 393 -17.72 -11.89 -27.34
N LEU A 394 -19.01 -11.92 -27.71
CA LEU A 394 -20.13 -11.56 -26.81
C LEU A 394 -20.25 -12.46 -25.58
N LYS A 395 -19.66 -13.66 -25.61
CA LYS A 395 -19.58 -14.58 -24.45
C LYS A 395 -18.30 -14.37 -23.64
N GLY A 396 -17.51 -13.33 -23.90
CA GLY A 396 -16.24 -13.06 -23.23
C GLY A 396 -15.07 -13.96 -23.66
N MET A 397 -15.28 -14.88 -24.59
CA MET A 397 -14.23 -15.81 -25.02
C MET A 397 -13.21 -15.11 -25.90
N PHE A 398 -11.92 -15.29 -25.59
CA PHE A 398 -10.81 -14.87 -26.42
C PHE A 398 -9.89 -16.03 -26.76
N ALA A 399 -9.28 -15.94 -27.94
CA ALA A 399 -8.21 -16.82 -28.37
C ALA A 399 -7.28 -16.06 -29.31
N THR A 400 -5.98 -16.24 -29.13
CA THR A 400 -4.93 -15.79 -30.03
C THR A 400 -3.76 -16.77 -29.95
N THR A 401 -2.78 -16.61 -30.83
CA THR A 401 -1.55 -17.43 -30.83
C THR A 401 -0.36 -16.52 -30.64
N TYR A 402 0.63 -16.96 -29.87
CA TYR A 402 1.85 -16.21 -29.61
C TYR A 402 3.09 -17.01 -29.99
N ASP A 403 4.02 -16.38 -30.70
CA ASP A 403 5.31 -16.98 -31.05
C ASP A 403 6.24 -17.01 -29.82
N LEU A 404 6.89 -18.14 -29.62
CA LEU A 404 7.84 -18.35 -28.53
C LEU A 404 9.26 -18.36 -29.07
N TYR A 405 10.19 -17.69 -28.40
CA TYR A 405 11.61 -17.86 -28.65
C TYR A 405 12.13 -19.12 -27.94
N ILE A 406 13.22 -19.72 -28.40
CA ILE A 406 13.89 -20.78 -27.64
C ILE A 406 14.32 -20.20 -26.29
N GLY A 407 14.03 -20.90 -25.18
CA GLY A 407 14.32 -20.41 -23.84
C GLY A 407 13.09 -19.91 -23.07
N LYS A 408 13.35 -19.03 -22.12
CA LYS A 408 12.37 -18.46 -21.20
C LYS A 408 11.51 -17.42 -21.93
N ASN A 409 10.18 -17.58 -21.88
CA ASN A 409 9.20 -16.65 -22.43
C ASN A 409 8.16 -16.29 -21.35
N ALA A 410 7.65 -15.06 -21.36
CA ALA A 410 6.51 -14.65 -20.54
C ALA A 410 5.50 -13.91 -21.41
N ILE A 411 4.21 -14.17 -21.18
CA ILE A 411 3.12 -13.49 -21.88
C ILE A 411 2.32 -12.71 -20.83
N SER A 412 2.31 -11.38 -20.89
CA SER A 412 1.47 -10.53 -20.04
C SER A 412 0.08 -10.42 -20.66
N ILE A 413 -0.94 -10.99 -20.03
CA ILE A 413 -2.34 -10.80 -20.40
C ILE A 413 -2.96 -9.80 -19.43
N GLU A 414 -3.43 -8.66 -19.92
CA GLU A 414 -3.92 -7.53 -19.14
C GLU A 414 -5.31 -7.12 -19.59
N SER A 415 -6.16 -6.75 -18.64
CA SER A 415 -7.55 -6.33 -18.86
C SER A 415 -7.79 -4.90 -18.39
N TYR A 416 -8.63 -4.19 -19.12
CA TYR A 416 -8.86 -2.75 -18.91
C TYR A 416 -10.35 -2.39 -18.98
N ALA A 417 -10.79 -1.50 -18.08
CA ALA A 417 -12.02 -0.73 -18.21
C ALA A 417 -11.64 0.59 -18.89
N ASP A 418 -11.99 0.72 -20.17
CA ASP A 418 -11.53 1.82 -21.02
C ASP A 418 -10.00 1.94 -21.04
N LYS A 419 -9.43 2.86 -20.24
CA LYS A 419 -7.98 3.08 -20.09
C LYS A 419 -7.43 2.63 -18.73
N ALA A 420 -8.28 2.29 -17.76
CA ALA A 420 -7.86 1.89 -16.43
C ALA A 420 -7.54 0.39 -16.39
N PHE A 421 -6.36 0.04 -15.89
CA PHE A 421 -5.98 -1.35 -15.64
C PHE A 421 -6.86 -1.97 -14.56
N ILE A 422 -7.34 -3.20 -14.78
CA ILE A 422 -8.15 -3.94 -13.82
C ILE A 422 -7.33 -5.10 -13.22
N PHE A 423 -6.85 -5.99 -14.09
CA PHE A 423 -6.28 -7.27 -13.69
C PHE A 423 -5.39 -7.83 -14.80
N GLY A 424 -4.38 -8.61 -14.43
CA GLY A 424 -3.53 -9.30 -15.39
C GLY A 424 -2.96 -10.63 -14.88
N LYS A 425 -2.60 -11.50 -15.81
CA LYS A 425 -1.90 -12.77 -15.59
C LYS A 425 -0.64 -12.82 -16.45
N ARG A 426 0.43 -13.40 -15.93
CA ARG A 426 1.72 -13.52 -16.63
C ARG A 426 2.22 -14.97 -16.65
N PRO A 427 1.59 -15.88 -17.43
CA PRO A 427 2.09 -17.24 -17.60
C PRO A 427 3.53 -17.25 -18.11
N ARG A 428 4.36 -18.03 -17.43
CA ARG A 428 5.77 -18.29 -17.76
C ARG A 428 5.90 -19.58 -18.53
N ILE A 429 6.71 -19.57 -19.58
CA ILE A 429 6.84 -20.68 -20.52
C ILE A 429 8.33 -20.92 -20.76
N LEU A 430 8.73 -22.18 -20.86
CA LEU A 430 10.07 -22.60 -21.27
C LEU A 430 9.94 -23.37 -22.59
N ARG A 431 10.36 -22.76 -23.69
CA ARG A 431 10.45 -23.44 -24.98
C ARG A 431 11.79 -24.17 -25.08
N LEU A 432 11.72 -25.48 -25.25
CA LEU A 432 12.88 -26.35 -25.36
C LEU A 432 13.49 -26.34 -26.77
N VAL A 433 14.80 -26.55 -26.85
CA VAL A 433 15.51 -26.89 -28.11
C VAL A 433 15.14 -28.31 -28.56
N THR A 434 15.35 -28.63 -29.84
CA THR A 434 15.19 -29.99 -30.38
C THR A 434 16.43 -30.40 -31.16
N PHE A 435 16.66 -31.70 -31.28
CA PHE A 435 17.67 -32.28 -32.18
C PHE A 435 16.97 -33.01 -33.32
N PRO A 436 17.47 -32.97 -34.56
CA PRO A 436 16.82 -33.62 -35.71
C PRO A 436 16.62 -35.14 -35.53
N ASP A 437 17.53 -35.79 -34.81
CA ASP A 437 17.54 -37.23 -34.53
C ASP A 437 16.95 -37.59 -33.15
N VAL A 438 16.35 -36.62 -32.46
CA VAL A 438 15.59 -36.80 -31.22
C VAL A 438 14.23 -36.11 -31.40
N PRO A 439 13.30 -36.71 -32.16
CA PRO A 439 12.01 -36.10 -32.43
C PRO A 439 11.16 -35.96 -31.16
N ILE A 440 10.19 -35.05 -31.17
CA ILE A 440 9.25 -34.86 -30.05
C ILE A 440 8.48 -36.17 -29.82
N GLY A 441 8.41 -36.61 -28.56
CA GLY A 441 7.85 -37.90 -28.17
C GLY A 441 8.88 -39.04 -28.13
N TYR A 442 10.12 -38.80 -28.57
CA TYR A 442 11.21 -39.75 -28.33
C TYR A 442 11.51 -39.82 -26.82
N TRP A 443 11.79 -41.02 -26.31
CA TRP A 443 11.77 -41.30 -24.87
C TRP A 443 12.78 -40.49 -24.02
N VAL A 444 13.79 -39.88 -24.65
CA VAL A 444 14.75 -38.95 -24.00
C VAL A 444 14.70 -37.52 -24.57
N ASP A 445 13.63 -37.13 -25.25
CA ASP A 445 13.50 -35.78 -25.84
C ASP A 445 13.69 -34.66 -24.79
N LYS A 446 12.90 -34.68 -23.71
CA LYS A 446 12.92 -33.69 -22.64
C LYS A 446 14.24 -33.68 -21.88
N PRO A 447 14.77 -34.80 -21.36
CA PRO A 447 16.09 -34.84 -20.72
C PRO A 447 17.20 -34.27 -21.60
N THR A 448 17.23 -34.66 -22.87
CA THR A 448 18.26 -34.22 -23.83
C THR A 448 18.17 -32.72 -24.05
N SER A 449 16.98 -32.18 -24.27
CA SER A 449 16.79 -30.75 -24.50
C SER A 449 17.07 -29.89 -23.27
N LEU A 450 16.67 -30.34 -22.07
CA LEU A 450 16.97 -29.63 -20.83
C LEU A 450 18.47 -29.54 -20.58
N LEU A 451 19.19 -30.65 -20.72
CA LEU A 451 20.65 -30.67 -20.57
C LEU A 451 21.35 -29.88 -21.68
N ALA A 452 20.80 -29.84 -22.90
CA ALA A 452 21.33 -29.00 -23.96
C ALA A 452 21.17 -27.51 -23.64
N MET A 453 20.00 -27.10 -23.14
CA MET A 453 19.75 -25.71 -22.72
C MET A 453 20.58 -25.31 -21.50
N ALA A 454 20.91 -26.25 -20.62
CA ALA A 454 21.83 -26.01 -19.50
C ALA A 454 23.31 -25.99 -19.92
N GLY A 455 23.62 -26.13 -21.22
CA GLY A 455 24.99 -26.13 -21.74
C GLY A 455 25.78 -27.42 -21.48
N VAL A 456 25.15 -28.45 -20.91
CA VAL A 456 25.78 -29.75 -20.65
C VAL A 456 25.97 -30.51 -21.96
N ILE A 457 24.95 -30.51 -22.82
CA ILE A 457 24.97 -31.14 -24.14
C ILE A 457 25.12 -30.08 -25.22
N THR A 458 26.06 -30.27 -26.14
CA THR A 458 26.26 -29.37 -27.28
C THR A 458 25.82 -30.01 -28.61
N GLY A 459 25.63 -31.33 -28.65
CA GLY A 459 25.44 -32.09 -29.88
C GLY A 459 26.72 -32.25 -30.70
N TYR A 460 26.59 -32.79 -31.90
CA TYR A 460 27.66 -32.91 -32.89
C TYR A 460 27.62 -31.73 -33.87
N PRO A 461 28.71 -31.47 -34.63
CA PRO A 461 28.76 -30.39 -35.62
C PRO A 461 27.69 -30.49 -36.73
N ASP A 462 27.16 -31.69 -36.96
CA ASP A 462 26.05 -31.96 -37.89
C ASP A 462 24.66 -31.62 -37.30
N GLY A 463 24.61 -31.09 -36.07
CA GLY A 463 23.38 -30.72 -35.37
C GLY A 463 22.66 -31.87 -34.68
N THR A 464 23.21 -33.09 -34.68
CA THR A 464 22.57 -34.29 -34.11
C THR A 464 23.02 -34.58 -32.67
N PHE A 465 22.25 -35.39 -31.94
CA PHE A 465 22.60 -35.87 -30.60
C PHE A 465 23.20 -37.30 -30.59
N LYS A 466 22.83 -38.14 -31.55
CA LYS A 466 23.15 -39.57 -31.73
C LYS A 466 22.71 -40.42 -30.54
N PRO A 467 21.40 -40.51 -30.22
CA PRO A 467 20.91 -41.13 -28.98
C PRO A 467 21.33 -42.60 -28.80
N GLU A 468 21.31 -43.38 -29.89
CA GLU A 468 21.69 -44.82 -29.88
C GLU A 468 23.21 -45.04 -29.99
N GLY A 469 24.00 -43.97 -30.16
CA GLY A 469 25.44 -44.06 -30.20
C GLY A 469 26.02 -44.46 -28.84
N ASN A 470 26.96 -45.41 -28.83
CA ASN A 470 27.67 -45.80 -27.61
C ASN A 470 28.56 -44.65 -27.13
N ILE A 471 28.44 -44.28 -25.85
CA ILE A 471 29.20 -43.19 -25.27
C ILE A 471 30.64 -43.63 -24.92
N THR A 472 31.61 -42.74 -25.10
CA THR A 472 32.99 -42.96 -24.68
C THR A 472 33.23 -42.50 -23.23
N ARG A 473 34.30 -43.00 -22.60
CA ARG A 473 34.74 -42.55 -21.27
C ARG A 473 35.02 -41.05 -21.20
N ALA A 474 35.61 -40.50 -22.26
CA ALA A 474 35.87 -39.06 -22.39
C ALA A 474 34.57 -38.23 -22.45
N GLU A 475 33.61 -38.64 -23.29
CA GLU A 475 32.30 -37.99 -23.39
C GLU A 475 31.55 -38.05 -22.06
N MET A 476 31.58 -39.20 -21.38
CA MET A 476 30.98 -39.37 -20.06
C MET A 476 31.54 -38.37 -19.04
N CYS A 477 32.87 -38.25 -18.94
CA CYS A 477 33.49 -37.24 -18.06
C CYS A 477 33.06 -35.82 -18.42
N SER A 478 32.95 -35.50 -19.71
CA SER A 478 32.53 -34.17 -20.14
C SER A 478 31.12 -33.82 -19.68
N LEU A 479 30.16 -34.76 -19.76
CA LEU A 479 28.78 -34.55 -19.31
C LEU A 479 28.71 -34.35 -17.80
N LEU A 480 29.39 -35.22 -17.04
CA LEU A 480 29.42 -35.16 -15.59
C LEU A 480 30.03 -33.83 -15.10
N ILE A 481 31.20 -33.45 -15.60
CA ILE A 481 31.88 -32.24 -15.13
C ILE A 481 31.15 -30.96 -15.56
N LYS A 482 30.62 -30.90 -16.79
CA LYS A 482 29.77 -29.78 -17.21
C LYS A 482 28.56 -29.61 -16.30
N SER A 483 27.96 -30.73 -15.85
CA SER A 483 26.81 -30.71 -14.94
C SER A 483 27.15 -30.18 -13.53
N MET A 484 28.41 -30.29 -13.10
CA MET A 484 28.86 -29.81 -11.79
C MET A 484 29.35 -28.36 -11.79
N ILE A 485 30.23 -28.02 -12.74
CA ILE A 485 31.00 -26.78 -12.72
C ILE A 485 31.05 -26.05 -14.06
N GLY A 486 30.37 -26.54 -15.09
CA GLY A 486 30.49 -26.02 -16.45
C GLY A 486 31.81 -26.44 -17.13
N VAL A 487 32.31 -25.60 -18.05
CA VAL A 487 33.54 -25.87 -18.81
C VAL A 487 34.76 -25.44 -17.98
N PRO A 488 35.70 -26.34 -17.63
CA PRO A 488 36.89 -25.98 -16.86
C PRO A 488 37.79 -25.02 -17.65
N THR A 489 38.36 -24.01 -16.98
CA THR A 489 39.17 -22.94 -17.59
C THR A 489 40.69 -23.11 -17.43
N ALA A 490 41.15 -24.11 -16.69
CA ALA A 490 42.56 -24.30 -16.36
C ALA A 490 43.31 -25.17 -17.40
N ASP A 491 44.61 -24.88 -17.59
CA ASP A 491 45.53 -25.76 -18.31
C ASP A 491 45.57 -27.14 -17.64
N ALA A 492 45.09 -28.14 -18.37
CA ALA A 492 44.93 -29.49 -17.84
C ALA A 492 46.29 -30.18 -17.63
N LYS A 493 46.64 -30.51 -16.38
CA LYS A 493 47.68 -31.51 -16.10
C LYS A 493 47.15 -32.89 -16.47
N ALA A 494 47.96 -33.70 -17.14
CA ALA A 494 47.59 -35.07 -17.50
C ALA A 494 47.36 -35.91 -16.23
N ALA A 495 46.12 -36.34 -16.00
CA ALA A 495 45.78 -37.18 -14.84
C ALA A 495 46.12 -38.67 -15.04
N PHE A 496 46.21 -39.11 -16.30
CA PHE A 496 46.49 -40.50 -16.68
C PHE A 496 47.51 -40.54 -17.83
N LYS A 497 48.27 -41.64 -17.93
CA LYS A 497 49.41 -41.76 -18.86
C LYS A 497 49.00 -41.71 -20.34
N ASP A 498 47.81 -42.17 -20.66
CA ASP A 498 47.28 -42.28 -22.02
C ASP A 498 46.37 -41.10 -22.44
N VAL A 499 46.30 -40.05 -21.61
CA VAL A 499 45.53 -38.84 -21.92
C VAL A 499 46.51 -37.70 -22.16
N SER A 500 46.74 -37.37 -23.44
CA SER A 500 47.52 -36.20 -23.83
C SER A 500 46.89 -34.92 -23.27
N ALA A 501 47.72 -33.98 -22.79
CA ALA A 501 47.26 -32.66 -22.35
C ALA A 501 46.54 -31.88 -23.48
N LYS A 502 46.82 -32.20 -24.75
CA LYS A 502 46.15 -31.60 -25.92
C LYS A 502 44.81 -32.28 -26.27
N HIS A 503 44.44 -33.37 -25.59
CA HIS A 503 43.17 -34.05 -25.84
C HIS A 503 42.02 -33.16 -25.38
N TRP A 504 40.97 -33.00 -26.19
CA TRP A 504 39.83 -32.13 -25.88
C TRP A 504 39.17 -32.44 -24.52
N ALA A 505 39.17 -33.72 -24.14
CA ALA A 505 38.60 -34.18 -22.87
C ALA A 505 39.56 -34.09 -21.68
N ALA A 506 40.83 -33.76 -21.88
CA ALA A 506 41.85 -33.72 -20.82
C ALA A 506 41.41 -32.89 -19.58
N PRO A 507 40.89 -31.65 -19.71
CA PRO A 507 40.45 -30.89 -18.54
C PRO A 507 39.28 -31.56 -17.79
N PHE A 508 38.33 -32.14 -18.51
CA PHE A 508 37.19 -32.83 -17.90
C PHE A 508 37.63 -34.13 -17.19
N ILE A 509 38.54 -34.90 -17.79
CA ILE A 509 39.06 -36.13 -17.20
C ILE A 509 39.88 -35.81 -15.94
N ALA A 510 40.72 -34.78 -15.99
CA ALA A 510 41.52 -34.36 -14.84
C ALA A 510 40.66 -33.92 -13.66
N GLU A 511 39.62 -33.11 -13.91
CA GLU A 511 38.71 -32.67 -12.86
C GLU A 511 37.86 -33.83 -12.31
N ALA A 512 37.40 -34.74 -13.18
CA ALA A 512 36.69 -35.95 -12.75
C ALA A 512 37.55 -36.86 -11.87
N ALA A 513 38.85 -36.98 -12.17
CA ALA A 513 39.79 -37.74 -11.35
C ALA A 513 40.02 -37.05 -9.99
N LYS A 514 40.25 -35.73 -10.00
CA LYS A 514 40.42 -34.92 -8.79
C LYS A 514 39.21 -35.00 -7.85
N LYS A 515 37.99 -35.03 -8.39
CA LYS A 515 36.74 -35.18 -7.63
C LYS A 515 36.41 -36.64 -7.26
N GLY A 516 37.24 -37.61 -7.63
CA GLY A 516 37.00 -39.03 -7.36
C GLY A 516 35.83 -39.65 -8.14
N VAL A 517 35.34 -38.98 -9.19
CA VAL A 517 34.27 -39.49 -10.06
C VAL A 517 34.80 -40.64 -10.92
N VAL A 518 36.07 -40.57 -11.33
CA VAL A 518 36.78 -41.62 -12.08
C VAL A 518 38.07 -42.01 -11.39
N LEU A 519 38.41 -43.30 -11.46
CA LEU A 519 39.60 -43.86 -10.80
C LEU A 519 40.67 -44.39 -11.79
N GLY A 520 40.34 -44.45 -13.09
CA GLY A 520 41.19 -45.10 -14.10
C GLY A 520 41.22 -46.64 -13.97
N TYR A 521 42.09 -47.26 -14.76
CA TYR A 521 42.38 -48.70 -14.74
C TYR A 521 43.78 -48.95 -14.17
N PRO A 522 44.10 -50.21 -13.78
CA PRO A 522 45.46 -50.59 -13.41
C PRO A 522 46.50 -50.13 -14.44
N GLY A 523 47.66 -49.66 -13.94
CA GLY A 523 48.71 -49.07 -14.79
C GLY A 523 48.60 -47.56 -15.03
N ASN A 524 47.67 -46.88 -14.36
CA ASN A 524 47.40 -45.44 -14.49
C ASN A 524 46.94 -45.02 -15.89
N VAL A 525 46.00 -45.78 -16.46
CA VAL A 525 45.46 -45.63 -17.82
C VAL A 525 43.96 -45.34 -17.75
N PHE A 526 43.44 -44.46 -18.59
CA PHE A 526 42.03 -44.05 -18.59
C PHE A 526 41.21 -44.60 -19.76
N LYS A 527 41.81 -44.82 -20.93
CA LYS A 527 41.18 -45.21 -22.21
C LYS A 527 40.10 -44.21 -22.67
N PRO A 528 40.44 -42.95 -22.99
CA PRO A 528 39.47 -41.88 -23.26
C PRO A 528 38.47 -42.21 -24.39
N ASN A 529 38.91 -42.87 -25.45
CA ASN A 529 38.05 -43.26 -26.59
C ASN A 529 37.37 -44.62 -26.42
N GLY A 530 37.63 -45.33 -25.31
CA GLY A 530 36.98 -46.60 -25.01
C GLY A 530 35.48 -46.40 -24.75
N LYS A 531 34.66 -47.30 -25.28
CA LYS A 531 33.23 -47.37 -24.97
C LYS A 531 33.04 -47.91 -23.55
N ILE A 532 32.02 -47.40 -22.86
CA ILE A 532 31.72 -47.83 -21.48
C ILE A 532 30.57 -48.83 -21.44
N THR A 533 30.74 -49.87 -20.64
CA THR A 533 29.62 -50.74 -20.29
C THR A 533 28.63 -50.00 -19.39
N ARG A 534 27.37 -50.44 -19.38
CA ARG A 534 26.32 -49.85 -18.54
C ARG A 534 26.66 -49.93 -17.05
N ALA A 535 27.28 -51.02 -16.60
CA ALA A 535 27.76 -51.13 -15.22
C ALA A 535 28.85 -50.08 -14.91
N GLU A 536 29.85 -49.92 -15.78
CA GLU A 536 30.92 -48.93 -15.58
C GLU A 536 30.39 -47.49 -15.60
N GLY A 537 29.51 -47.17 -16.56
CA GLY A 537 28.90 -45.86 -16.68
C GLY A 537 28.02 -45.53 -15.47
N LEU A 538 27.23 -46.49 -14.99
CA LEU A 538 26.45 -46.30 -13.77
C LEU A 538 27.35 -46.01 -12.56
N LEU A 539 28.49 -46.70 -12.41
CA LEU A 539 29.42 -46.40 -11.31
C LEU A 539 29.96 -44.97 -11.38
N MET A 540 30.23 -44.45 -12.59
CA MET A 540 30.63 -43.05 -12.76
C MET A 540 29.52 -42.09 -12.34
N ILE A 541 28.26 -42.34 -12.75
CA ILE A 541 27.10 -41.53 -12.35
C ILE A 541 26.87 -41.63 -10.84
N ALA A 542 26.97 -42.82 -10.26
CA ALA A 542 26.75 -43.03 -8.84
C ALA A 542 27.78 -42.30 -7.97
N ARG A 543 29.05 -42.30 -8.38
CA ARG A 543 30.09 -41.49 -7.70
C ARG A 543 29.84 -40.00 -7.87
N PHE A 544 29.53 -39.58 -9.09
CA PHE A 544 29.18 -38.19 -9.41
C PHE A 544 28.02 -37.67 -8.55
N ALA A 545 26.96 -38.47 -8.41
CA ALA A 545 25.76 -38.09 -7.68
C ALA A 545 25.81 -38.40 -6.17
N GLY A 546 26.92 -38.95 -5.67
CA GLY A 546 27.08 -39.31 -4.26
C GLY A 546 26.11 -40.41 -3.78
N ILE A 547 25.72 -41.32 -4.67
CA ILE A 547 24.78 -42.40 -4.35
C ILE A 547 25.46 -43.41 -3.43
N ALA A 548 24.82 -43.80 -2.34
CA ALA A 548 25.36 -44.80 -1.43
C ALA A 548 25.31 -46.20 -2.04
N GLU A 549 26.18 -47.09 -1.57
CA GLU A 549 26.02 -48.52 -1.79
C GLU A 549 24.91 -49.06 -0.91
N GLU A 550 24.05 -49.90 -1.47
CA GLU A 550 22.97 -50.55 -0.74
C GLU A 550 23.06 -52.07 -0.92
N VAL A 551 22.45 -52.82 0.00
CA VAL A 551 22.34 -54.27 -0.12
C VAL A 551 21.54 -54.59 -1.38
N TYR A 552 22.11 -55.41 -2.26
CA TYR A 552 21.43 -55.81 -3.49
C TYR A 552 20.30 -56.81 -3.20
N LEU A 553 19.07 -56.44 -3.57
CA LEU A 553 17.85 -57.21 -3.27
C LEU A 553 17.27 -57.87 -4.54
N ASN A 554 18.13 -58.27 -5.48
CA ASN A 554 17.73 -58.90 -6.74
C ASN A 554 16.73 -58.09 -7.56
N GLN A 555 16.89 -56.76 -7.60
CA GLN A 555 16.03 -55.87 -8.38
C GLN A 555 16.10 -56.14 -9.89
N PHE A 556 17.21 -56.71 -10.38
CA PHE A 556 17.41 -57.11 -11.77
C PHE A 556 17.73 -58.61 -11.89
N PRO A 557 16.98 -59.39 -12.71
CA PRO A 557 17.15 -60.85 -12.80
C PRO A 557 18.52 -61.32 -13.31
N ASP A 558 19.21 -60.48 -14.07
CA ASP A 558 20.46 -60.79 -14.77
C ASP A 558 21.72 -60.32 -14.00
N ILE A 559 21.55 -59.77 -12.80
CA ILE A 559 22.64 -59.39 -11.91
C ILE A 559 22.73 -60.38 -10.74
N ARG A 560 23.88 -61.02 -10.61
CA ARG A 560 24.19 -61.87 -9.44
C ARG A 560 24.51 -60.99 -8.23
N VAL A 561 24.16 -61.47 -7.04
CA VAL A 561 24.41 -60.76 -5.76
C VAL A 561 25.89 -60.42 -5.56
N ASN A 562 26.81 -61.26 -6.04
CA ASN A 562 28.26 -61.06 -5.95
C ASN A 562 28.85 -60.26 -7.12
N HIS A 563 28.04 -59.72 -8.03
CA HIS A 563 28.52 -58.87 -9.10
C HIS A 563 29.12 -57.60 -8.50
N TRP A 564 30.30 -57.19 -8.97
CA TRP A 564 31.06 -56.05 -8.42
C TRP A 564 30.29 -54.72 -8.41
N ALA A 565 29.30 -54.56 -9.30
CA ALA A 565 28.43 -53.38 -9.35
C ALA A 565 27.11 -53.53 -8.58
N ALA A 566 26.78 -54.71 -8.04
CA ALA A 566 25.45 -55.03 -7.50
C ALA A 566 24.96 -54.03 -6.45
N GLN A 567 25.83 -53.66 -5.50
CA GLN A 567 25.46 -52.73 -4.43
C GLN A 567 25.21 -51.30 -4.93
N ARG A 568 25.98 -50.85 -5.92
CA ARG A 568 25.78 -49.55 -6.58
C ARG A 568 24.54 -49.54 -7.47
N ILE A 569 24.26 -50.66 -8.15
CA ILE A 569 23.02 -50.86 -8.92
C ILE A 569 21.81 -50.73 -7.99
N SER A 570 21.87 -51.36 -6.80
CA SER A 570 20.82 -51.24 -5.79
C SER A 570 20.60 -49.79 -5.35
N GLY A 571 21.66 -49.08 -4.95
CA GLY A 571 21.53 -47.68 -4.54
C GLY A 571 20.99 -46.77 -5.65
N ALA A 572 21.41 -46.98 -6.90
CA ALA A 572 20.90 -46.21 -8.03
C ALA A 572 19.44 -46.55 -8.38
N TYR A 573 19.03 -47.79 -8.19
CA TYR A 573 17.63 -48.22 -8.31
C TYR A 573 16.77 -47.52 -7.25
N SER A 574 17.17 -47.54 -5.98
CA SER A 574 16.49 -46.84 -4.88
C SER A 574 16.44 -45.33 -5.08
N ALA A 575 17.47 -44.74 -5.70
CA ALA A 575 17.49 -43.33 -6.10
C ALA A 575 16.64 -43.01 -7.35
N GLY A 576 15.99 -44.01 -7.97
CA GLY A 576 15.11 -43.85 -9.13
C GLY A 576 15.84 -43.59 -10.45
N ILE A 577 17.17 -43.69 -10.49
CA ILE A 577 18.00 -43.41 -11.69
C ILE A 577 17.77 -44.46 -12.79
N LEU A 578 17.44 -45.68 -12.39
CA LEU A 578 17.25 -46.82 -13.28
C LEU A 578 15.78 -47.06 -13.64
N GLU A 579 14.88 -46.09 -13.42
CA GLU A 579 13.44 -46.25 -13.68
C GLU A 579 13.14 -46.62 -15.14
N TYR A 580 13.95 -46.13 -16.10
CA TYR A 580 13.79 -46.46 -17.52
C TYR A 580 14.00 -47.95 -17.85
N LEU A 581 14.64 -48.70 -16.94
CA LEU A 581 14.85 -50.15 -17.01
C LEU A 581 13.80 -50.96 -16.25
N LYS A 582 12.77 -50.33 -15.69
CA LYS A 582 11.72 -51.04 -14.94
C LYS A 582 11.08 -52.14 -15.78
N GLY A 583 11.06 -53.35 -15.22
CA GLY A 583 10.55 -54.55 -15.91
C GLY A 583 11.50 -55.16 -16.95
N ARG A 584 12.75 -54.67 -17.06
CA ARG A 584 13.79 -55.17 -17.98
C ARG A 584 15.03 -55.61 -17.20
N GLY A 585 15.92 -56.37 -17.85
CA GLY A 585 17.24 -56.70 -17.30
C GLY A 585 18.19 -55.50 -17.27
N PHE A 586 19.17 -55.52 -16.38
CA PHE A 586 20.18 -54.46 -16.28
C PHE A 586 21.24 -54.53 -17.37
N GLU A 587 21.52 -55.69 -17.96
CA GLU A 587 22.54 -55.97 -18.98
C GLU A 587 23.91 -55.30 -18.68
N PRO A 588 24.64 -55.74 -17.64
CA PRO A 588 25.78 -55.00 -17.10
C PRO A 588 26.93 -54.79 -18.10
N ASN A 589 27.07 -55.71 -19.07
CA ASN A 589 28.12 -55.69 -20.09
C ASN A 589 27.68 -55.01 -21.40
N LYS A 590 26.42 -54.59 -21.52
CA LYS A 590 25.95 -53.85 -22.70
C LYS A 590 26.64 -52.49 -22.74
N GLN A 591 27.04 -52.05 -23.93
CA GLN A 591 27.60 -50.71 -24.13
C GLN A 591 26.53 -49.66 -23.84
N LEU A 592 26.86 -48.66 -23.02
CA LEU A 592 25.93 -47.61 -22.63
C LEU A 592 25.72 -46.64 -23.79
N THR A 593 24.46 -46.36 -24.12
CA THR A 593 24.11 -45.38 -25.15
C THR A 593 24.06 -43.96 -24.57
N ARG A 594 24.16 -42.96 -25.44
CA ARG A 594 24.04 -41.54 -25.05
C ARG A 594 22.66 -41.23 -24.48
N ALA A 595 21.60 -41.82 -25.03
CA ALA A 595 20.24 -41.70 -24.50
C ALA A 595 20.13 -42.28 -23.07
N GLU A 596 20.63 -43.49 -22.84
CA GLU A 596 20.63 -44.12 -21.50
C GLU A 596 21.44 -43.27 -20.50
N THR A 597 22.55 -42.69 -20.94
CA THR A 597 23.38 -41.82 -20.10
C THR A 597 22.64 -40.57 -19.67
N VAL A 598 21.99 -39.88 -20.61
CA VAL A 598 21.26 -38.63 -20.34
C VAL A 598 20.06 -38.87 -19.44
N GLU A 599 19.33 -39.96 -19.65
CA GLU A 599 18.21 -40.35 -18.79
C GLU A 599 18.68 -40.59 -17.34
N MET A 600 19.76 -41.35 -17.15
CA MET A 600 20.31 -41.56 -15.81
C MET A 600 20.82 -40.25 -15.19
N LEU A 601 21.53 -39.44 -15.96
CA LEU A 601 22.15 -38.20 -15.50
C LEU A 601 21.12 -37.16 -15.08
N GLN A 602 20.05 -36.99 -15.87
CA GLN A 602 18.96 -36.05 -15.58
C GLN A 602 18.29 -36.36 -14.23
N ARG A 603 18.23 -37.61 -13.80
CA ARG A 603 17.60 -38.03 -12.54
C ARG A 603 18.46 -37.77 -11.30
N THR A 604 19.74 -37.41 -11.47
CA THR A 604 20.62 -37.14 -10.34
C THR A 604 20.24 -35.83 -9.65
N LYS A 605 20.40 -35.77 -8.32
CA LYS A 605 20.15 -34.54 -7.54
C LYS A 605 20.98 -33.36 -8.05
N VAL A 606 22.26 -33.60 -8.36
CA VAL A 606 23.19 -32.58 -8.88
C VAL A 606 22.64 -31.90 -10.13
N VAL A 607 22.09 -32.68 -11.07
CA VAL A 607 21.53 -32.14 -12.31
C VAL A 607 20.17 -31.49 -12.08
N GLN A 608 19.33 -32.06 -11.21
CA GLN A 608 18.07 -31.43 -10.85
C GLN A 608 18.30 -30.04 -10.20
N GLU A 609 19.30 -29.91 -9.34
CA GLU A 609 19.72 -28.62 -8.77
C GLU A 609 20.23 -27.65 -9.84
N LEU A 610 21.05 -28.13 -10.79
CA LEU A 610 21.50 -27.32 -11.94
C LEU A 610 20.31 -26.81 -12.77
N LEU A 611 19.40 -27.70 -13.16
CA LEU A 611 18.23 -27.36 -13.96
C LEU A 611 17.33 -26.39 -13.20
N ASN A 612 17.11 -26.61 -11.90
CA ASN A 612 16.34 -25.71 -11.05
C ASN A 612 16.98 -24.34 -10.91
N ARG A 613 18.30 -24.26 -10.82
CA ARG A 613 19.02 -22.98 -10.73
C ARG A 613 18.94 -22.20 -12.04
N ASP A 614 19.26 -22.85 -13.17
CA ASP A 614 19.53 -22.15 -14.43
C ASP A 614 18.27 -22.01 -15.31
N LEU A 615 17.40 -23.03 -15.33
CA LEU A 615 16.28 -23.09 -16.27
C LEU A 615 14.91 -23.05 -15.59
N LEU A 616 14.70 -23.84 -14.54
CA LEU A 616 13.40 -24.02 -13.88
C LEU A 616 13.20 -23.09 -12.67
N ASN A 617 14.13 -22.16 -12.42
CA ASN A 617 13.87 -21.02 -11.54
C ASN A 617 12.92 -20.06 -12.27
N TRP A 618 11.65 -20.15 -11.91
CA TRP A 618 10.58 -19.36 -12.50
C TRP A 618 10.50 -17.94 -11.93
N ASP A 619 11.18 -17.64 -10.83
CA ASP A 619 11.15 -16.32 -10.20
C ASP A 619 12.16 -15.35 -10.84
N SER A 620 13.04 -15.86 -11.70
CA SER A 620 13.98 -15.08 -12.50
C SER A 620 13.36 -14.54 -13.82
N TYR A 621 12.03 -14.53 -13.96
CA TYR A 621 11.27 -14.21 -15.19
C TYR A 621 10.76 -12.75 -15.29
#